data_AF-A0A7K1DVN4-F1
#
_entry.id   AF-A0A7K1DVN4-F1
#
_cell.length_a   1.000
_cell.length_b   1.000
_cell.length_c   1.000
_cell.angle_alpha   90.00
_cell.angle_beta   90.00
_cell.angle_gamma   90.00
#
_symmetry.space_group_name_H-M   'P 1'
#
loop_
_entity.id
_entity.type
_entity.pdbx_description
1 polymer ?
#
loop_
_entity_poly.entity_id
_entity_poly.type
_entity_poly.pdbx_seq_one_letter_code
_entity_poly.pdbx_strand_id
1 'polypeptide(L)'
;MSDLELPTVITAIADAQTESFVASTLFAQGWSVVFRAIDMDSLENFIKNNSERAGSAMLIFAPDLSGITRERLDLMSIRVKQVIGFSEMPTEDTQLGQMHGVPESATDLVSLVRGFVRAPMVRQTTELHNRGRKAHVLALGSAGSNTGCTTLALNLAMELSILEKSTLLIDGNFRAPSIAALLAIRNVKSEAGWRTIAPMLSIAEITQDQATSVQSLMENATNTFDRIIIDLGSISGLSNRLTDRRWTSTLTTWTCDLGDELMVVARPDLLGFHRLEQVSALIETTSIRSALSFTLNMRSAGRKGAEEEAKFLSITTPLRPLRVRVIARDSRAVSLAESQKSTLIEVNDRSNLRKAIAKIASEIES
;
A
#
# COMPACT_ATOMS: atom_id res chain seq x y z
N MET A 1 17.88 -16.99 0.41
CA MET A 1 17.53 -15.65 0.89
C MET A 1 18.38 -14.70 0.06
N SER A 2 17.79 -13.89 -0.80
CA SER A 2 18.53 -12.79 -1.43
C SER A 2 18.45 -11.61 -0.47
N ASP A 3 19.56 -11.30 0.20
CA ASP A 3 19.70 -10.02 0.90
C ASP A 3 19.61 -8.92 -0.16
N LEU A 4 18.43 -8.32 -0.32
CA LEU A 4 18.27 -7.14 -1.15
C LEU A 4 18.82 -5.95 -0.37
N GLU A 5 19.87 -5.32 -0.88
CA GLU A 5 20.44 -4.10 -0.32
C GLU A 5 19.36 -3.00 -0.24
N LEU A 6 19.10 -2.52 0.98
CA LEU A 6 18.24 -1.37 1.23
C LEU A 6 18.83 -0.12 0.53
N PRO A 7 18.00 0.85 0.09
CA PRO A 7 18.49 2.00 -0.65
C PRO A 7 19.53 2.80 0.14
N THR A 8 20.62 3.15 -0.53
CA THR A 8 21.64 4.08 -0.04
C THR A 8 21.29 5.51 -0.43
N VAL A 9 21.53 6.46 0.48
CA VAL A 9 21.18 7.87 0.31
C VAL A 9 22.37 8.75 0.65
N ILE A 10 22.59 9.76 -0.19
CA ILE A 10 23.46 10.90 0.05
C ILE A 10 22.55 12.10 0.27
N THR A 11 22.75 12.84 1.36
CA THR A 11 22.04 14.10 1.61
C THR A 11 22.98 15.26 1.35
N ALA A 12 22.46 16.34 0.78
CA ALA A 12 23.18 17.56 0.47
C ALA A 12 22.27 18.77 0.74
N ILE A 13 22.02 19.00 2.03
CA ILE A 13 21.07 19.97 2.57
C ILE A 13 21.81 20.74 3.67
N ALA A 14 21.86 22.08 3.57
CA ALA A 14 22.61 22.88 4.53
C ALA A 14 21.81 23.18 5.81
N ASP A 15 20.50 23.33 5.70
CA ASP A 15 19.60 23.53 6.82
C ASP A 15 19.60 22.30 7.74
N ALA A 16 20.08 22.50 8.96
CA ALA A 16 20.29 21.42 9.91
C ALA A 16 18.97 20.76 10.35
N GLN A 17 17.86 21.50 10.38
CA GLN A 17 16.55 20.95 10.77
C GLN A 17 16.03 20.01 9.69
N THR A 18 16.04 20.46 8.43
CA THR A 18 15.60 19.69 7.26
C THR A 18 16.50 18.48 7.03
N GLU A 19 17.82 18.64 7.11
CA GLU A 19 18.77 17.53 6.99
C GLU A 19 18.53 16.48 8.07
N SER A 20 18.42 16.91 9.34
CA SER A 20 18.19 16.00 10.45
C SER A 20 16.88 15.23 10.29
N PHE A 21 15.80 15.92 9.90
CA PHE A 21 14.50 15.30 9.64
C PHE A 21 14.57 14.27 8.51
N VAL A 22 15.17 14.61 7.37
CA VAL A 22 15.30 13.70 6.22
C VAL A 22 16.15 12.49 6.58
N ALA A 23 17.33 12.71 7.16
CA ALA A 23 18.26 11.63 7.47
C ALA A 23 17.72 10.70 8.56
N SER A 24 17.14 11.24 9.64
CA SER A 24 16.58 10.40 10.73
C SER A 24 15.39 9.60 10.25
N THR A 25 14.53 10.18 9.42
CA THR A 25 13.34 9.50 8.89
C THR A 25 13.72 8.34 7.98
N LEU A 26 14.65 8.56 7.05
CA LEU A 26 15.11 7.50 6.14
C LEU A 26 15.85 6.40 6.90
N PHE A 27 16.69 6.76 7.88
CA PHE A 27 17.36 5.79 8.75
C PHE A 27 16.36 4.94 9.56
N ALA A 28 15.29 5.54 10.09
CA ALA A 28 14.23 4.82 10.80
C ALA A 28 13.48 3.80 9.91
N GLN A 29 13.47 4.00 8.60
CA GLN A 29 12.94 3.05 7.62
C GLN A 29 13.95 1.98 7.19
N GLY A 30 15.14 1.95 7.81
CA GLY A 30 16.23 1.01 7.50
C GLY A 30 17.14 1.44 6.36
N TRP A 31 17.00 2.67 5.84
CA TRP A 31 17.82 3.13 4.71
C TRP A 31 19.20 3.57 5.19
N SER A 32 20.21 3.41 4.34
CA SER A 32 21.58 3.76 4.70
C SER A 32 21.94 5.16 4.20
N VAL A 33 22.02 6.13 5.11
CA VAL A 33 22.55 7.47 4.79
C VAL A 33 24.08 7.39 4.81
N VAL A 34 24.69 7.32 3.63
CA VAL A 34 26.14 7.04 3.47
C VAL A 34 27.00 8.29 3.49
N PHE A 35 26.42 9.45 3.22
CA PHE A 35 27.12 10.74 3.26
C PHE A 35 26.15 11.90 3.47
N ARG A 36 26.62 12.93 4.18
CA ARG A 36 25.91 14.18 4.47
C ARG A 36 26.82 15.33 4.03
N ALA A 37 26.54 15.91 2.88
CA ALA A 37 27.31 17.00 2.31
C ALA A 37 26.83 18.33 2.88
N ILE A 38 27.80 19.17 3.27
CA ILE A 38 27.56 20.53 3.78
C ILE A 38 27.81 21.61 2.71
N ASP A 39 28.46 21.23 1.61
CA ASP A 39 28.72 22.06 0.44
C ASP A 39 28.87 21.16 -0.81
N MET A 40 28.87 21.78 -1.98
CA MET A 40 29.03 21.03 -3.23
C MET A 40 30.41 20.42 -3.44
N ASP A 41 31.47 21.01 -2.88
CA ASP A 41 32.84 20.53 -3.06
C ASP A 41 33.05 19.19 -2.33
N SER A 42 32.53 19.08 -1.11
CA SER A 42 32.50 17.85 -0.32
C SER A 42 31.65 16.77 -0.98
N LEU A 43 30.50 17.13 -1.56
CA LEU A 43 29.66 16.21 -2.34
C LEU A 43 30.42 15.65 -3.54
N GLU A 44 31.03 16.52 -4.35
CA GLU A 44 31.81 16.10 -5.52
C GLU A 44 32.99 15.21 -5.14
N ASN A 45 33.71 15.58 -4.09
CA ASN A 45 34.85 14.79 -3.59
C ASN A 45 34.41 13.41 -3.13
N PHE A 46 33.28 13.32 -2.41
CA PHE A 46 32.73 12.04 -1.99
C PHE A 46 32.36 11.16 -3.19
N ILE A 47 31.60 11.70 -4.16
CA ILE A 47 31.15 10.97 -5.36
C ILE A 47 32.34 10.53 -6.23
N LYS A 48 33.36 11.38 -6.37
CA LYS A 48 34.59 11.03 -7.12
C LYS A 48 35.36 9.89 -6.44
N ASN A 49 35.48 9.92 -5.12
CA ASN A 49 36.26 8.93 -4.36
C ASN A 49 35.50 7.63 -4.07
N ASN A 50 34.17 7.63 -4.18
CA ASN A 50 33.31 6.49 -3.85
C ASN A 50 32.34 6.17 -5.01
N SER A 51 32.86 6.07 -6.24
CA SER A 51 32.05 5.96 -7.46
C SER A 51 31.06 4.79 -7.46
N GLU A 52 31.46 3.60 -6.98
CA GLU A 52 30.59 2.43 -6.91
C GLU A 52 29.42 2.64 -5.93
N ARG A 53 29.74 3.21 -4.75
CA ARG A 53 28.75 3.48 -3.69
C ARG A 53 27.82 4.64 -4.05
N ALA A 54 28.33 5.65 -4.75
CA ALA A 54 27.56 6.77 -5.26
C ALA A 54 26.64 6.35 -6.40
N GLY A 55 27.11 5.48 -7.31
CA GLY A 55 26.35 4.98 -8.44
C GLY A 55 25.09 4.19 -8.05
N SER A 56 25.07 3.58 -6.87
CA SER A 56 23.89 2.91 -6.31
C SER A 56 23.02 3.81 -5.41
N ALA A 57 23.55 4.96 -4.98
CA ALA A 57 22.89 5.86 -4.05
C ALA A 57 21.98 6.89 -4.73
N MET A 58 20.99 7.37 -3.99
CA MET A 58 20.18 8.53 -4.37
C MET A 58 20.71 9.78 -3.70
N LEU A 59 20.78 10.87 -4.44
CA LEU A 59 21.12 12.19 -3.95
C LEU A 59 19.84 12.97 -3.60
N ILE A 60 19.68 13.35 -2.34
CA ILE A 60 18.66 14.30 -1.89
C ILE A 60 19.34 15.63 -1.61
N PHE A 61 18.91 16.70 -2.28
CA PHE A 61 19.52 18.01 -2.13
C PHE A 61 18.48 19.12 -1.86
N ALA A 62 18.97 20.26 -1.35
CA ALA A 62 18.19 21.48 -1.22
C ALA A 62 18.96 22.71 -1.79
N PRO A 63 18.26 23.79 -2.19
CA PRO A 63 18.88 24.99 -2.78
C PRO A 63 19.81 25.76 -1.84
N ASP A 64 19.70 25.52 -0.54
CA ASP A 64 20.49 26.15 0.51
C ASP A 64 21.94 25.65 0.56
N LEU A 65 22.26 24.59 -0.17
CA LEU A 65 23.59 24.00 -0.23
C LEU A 65 24.57 24.96 -0.92
N SER A 66 25.66 25.28 -0.22
CA SER A 66 26.69 26.19 -0.73
C SER A 66 27.31 25.69 -2.03
N GLY A 67 27.37 26.58 -3.04
CA GLY A 67 28.00 26.32 -4.33
C GLY A 67 27.19 25.46 -5.29
N ILE A 68 25.90 25.23 -5.00
CA ILE A 68 24.99 24.49 -5.86
C ILE A 68 24.62 25.29 -7.12
N THR A 69 24.76 24.64 -8.28
CA THR A 69 24.38 25.19 -9.58
C THR A 69 23.81 24.08 -10.45
N ARG A 70 23.02 24.44 -11.47
CA ARG A 70 22.46 23.48 -12.43
C ARG A 70 23.53 22.59 -13.04
N GLU A 71 24.60 23.21 -13.52
CA GLU A 71 25.70 22.55 -14.23
C GLU A 71 26.36 21.49 -13.34
N ARG A 72 26.61 21.82 -12.06
CA ARG A 72 27.21 20.88 -11.11
C ARG A 72 26.26 19.75 -10.75
N LEU A 73 24.97 20.04 -10.57
CA LEU A 73 23.96 19.01 -10.35
C LEU A 73 23.81 18.06 -11.55
N ASP A 74 23.81 18.59 -12.77
CA ASP A 74 23.74 17.79 -14.00
C ASP A 74 24.94 16.84 -14.09
N LEU A 75 26.14 17.30 -13.75
CA LEU A 75 27.34 16.45 -13.65
C LEU A 75 27.21 15.35 -12.58
N MET A 76 26.57 15.64 -11.45
CA MET A 76 26.34 14.66 -10.39
C MET A 76 25.26 13.66 -10.76
N SER A 77 24.21 14.09 -11.46
CA SER A 77 23.07 13.26 -11.86
C SER A 77 23.47 12.03 -12.68
N ILE A 78 24.58 12.11 -13.42
CA ILE A 78 25.13 11.02 -14.24
C ILE A 78 25.89 9.99 -13.37
N ARG A 79 26.32 10.38 -12.16
CA ARG A 79 27.17 9.58 -11.25
C ARG A 79 26.42 8.97 -10.08
N VAL A 80 25.16 9.35 -9.89
CA VAL A 80 24.28 8.80 -8.87
C VAL A 80 23.09 8.11 -9.53
N LYS A 81 22.41 7.25 -8.77
CA LYS A 81 21.25 6.53 -9.29
C LYS A 81 20.07 7.45 -9.60
N GLN A 82 19.89 8.48 -8.78
CA GLN A 82 18.79 9.41 -8.87
C GLN A 82 19.08 10.69 -8.08
N VAL A 83 18.44 11.79 -8.47
CA VAL A 83 18.53 13.09 -7.80
C VAL A 83 17.11 13.56 -7.45
N ILE A 84 16.92 14.00 -6.20
CA ILE A 84 15.66 14.52 -5.67
C ILE A 84 15.95 15.87 -5.02
N GLY A 85 15.26 16.92 -5.45
CA GLY A 85 15.39 18.26 -4.89
C GLY A 85 14.23 18.63 -3.97
N PHE A 86 14.51 19.19 -2.80
CA PHE A 86 13.52 19.75 -1.87
C PHE A 86 13.65 21.26 -1.71
N SER A 87 12.53 21.98 -1.69
CA SER A 87 12.47 23.43 -1.50
C SER A 87 11.23 23.80 -0.67
N GLU A 88 11.34 24.85 0.15
CA GLU A 88 10.19 25.42 0.87
C GLU A 88 9.18 26.09 -0.08
N MET A 89 9.66 26.58 -1.23
CA MET A 89 8.86 27.20 -2.27
C MET A 89 8.92 26.29 -3.51
N PRO A 90 8.00 25.33 -3.68
CA PRO A 90 7.98 24.43 -4.82
C PRO A 90 7.52 25.18 -6.07
N THR A 91 8.46 25.76 -6.80
CA THR A 91 8.30 26.24 -8.17
C THR A 91 9.11 25.34 -9.10
N GLU A 92 8.79 25.33 -10.40
CA GLU A 92 9.80 24.98 -11.41
C GLU A 92 10.92 26.01 -11.26
N ASP A 93 11.91 25.70 -10.43
CA ASP A 93 13.06 26.55 -10.26
C ASP A 93 13.90 26.39 -11.53
N THR A 94 13.76 27.36 -12.43
CA THR A 94 14.51 27.44 -13.68
C THR A 94 16.03 27.25 -13.49
N GLN A 95 16.56 27.42 -12.27
CA GLN A 95 17.98 27.29 -11.97
C GLN A 95 18.42 25.91 -11.44
N LEU A 96 17.54 25.08 -10.88
CA LEU A 96 17.94 23.79 -10.27
C LEU A 96 17.10 22.60 -10.75
N GLY A 97 16.02 22.86 -11.50
CA GLY A 97 15.15 21.85 -12.10
C GLY A 97 13.88 21.60 -11.28
N GLN A 98 13.36 20.37 -11.34
CA GLN A 98 12.15 20.01 -10.61
C GLN A 98 12.44 19.89 -9.11
N MET A 99 11.80 20.75 -8.33
CA MET A 99 11.87 20.78 -6.87
C MET A 99 10.53 20.34 -6.27
N HIS A 100 10.60 19.64 -5.15
CA HIS A 100 9.44 19.19 -4.38
C HIS A 100 9.34 20.01 -3.10
N GLY A 101 8.11 20.22 -2.60
CA GLY A 101 7.92 20.77 -1.26
C GLY A 101 8.62 19.88 -0.23
N VAL A 102 9.30 20.49 0.75
CA VAL A 102 9.83 19.74 1.90
C VAL A 102 8.67 19.01 2.58
N PRO A 103 8.70 17.68 2.72
CA PRO A 103 7.59 16.95 3.32
C PRO A 103 7.38 17.34 4.79
N GLU A 104 6.14 17.59 5.20
CA GLU A 104 5.82 17.96 6.59
C GLU A 104 5.78 16.76 7.56
N SER A 105 5.61 15.54 7.03
CA SER A 105 5.58 14.32 7.84
C SER A 105 6.57 13.26 7.35
N ALA A 106 7.01 12.42 8.29
CA ALA A 106 7.89 11.29 7.98
C ALA A 106 7.25 10.34 6.95
N THR A 107 5.94 10.13 7.06
CA THR A 107 5.19 9.29 6.12
C THR A 107 5.22 9.90 4.72
N ASP A 108 5.11 11.24 4.63
CA ASP A 108 5.15 11.93 3.36
C ASP A 108 6.47 11.76 2.62
N LEU A 109 7.56 12.00 3.34
CA LEU A 109 8.92 11.84 2.83
C LEU A 109 9.14 10.42 2.32
N VAL A 110 8.78 9.41 3.10
CA VAL A 110 9.06 8.02 2.75
C VAL A 110 8.28 7.58 1.51
N SER A 111 7.00 7.92 1.42
CA SER A 111 6.20 7.60 0.22
C SER A 111 6.77 8.31 -1.03
N LEU A 112 7.15 9.58 -0.91
CA LEU A 112 7.73 10.33 -2.01
C LEU A 112 9.05 9.70 -2.49
N VAL A 113 9.98 9.46 -1.57
CA VAL A 113 11.30 8.90 -1.89
C VAL A 113 11.17 7.47 -2.42
N ARG A 114 10.22 6.66 -1.91
CA ARG A 114 9.89 5.34 -2.50
C ARG A 114 9.35 5.47 -3.93
N GLY A 115 8.55 6.50 -4.23
CA GLY A 115 8.10 6.80 -5.59
C GLY A 115 9.27 6.94 -6.57
N PHE A 116 10.30 7.71 -6.18
CA PHE A 116 11.51 7.88 -6.96
C PHE A 116 12.27 6.58 -7.19
N VAL A 117 12.44 5.76 -6.14
CA VAL A 117 13.07 4.43 -6.25
C VAL A 117 12.36 3.54 -7.26
N ARG A 118 11.02 3.65 -7.40
CA ARG A 118 10.19 2.73 -8.19
C ARG A 118 10.03 3.14 -9.66
N ALA A 119 9.94 4.43 -9.99
CA ALA A 119 9.66 4.92 -11.34
C ALA A 119 10.63 6.03 -11.80
N PRO A 120 11.90 5.71 -12.14
CA PRO A 120 12.89 6.72 -12.52
C PRO A 120 12.60 7.41 -13.86
N MET A 121 11.65 6.92 -14.67
CA MET A 121 11.39 7.44 -16.03
C MET A 121 9.95 7.92 -16.29
N VAL A 122 9.04 7.80 -15.32
CA VAL A 122 7.66 8.29 -15.46
C VAL A 122 7.48 9.48 -14.54
N ARG A 123 7.70 10.67 -15.12
CA ARG A 123 7.35 11.95 -14.52
C ARG A 123 5.83 12.04 -14.40
N GLN A 124 5.27 11.49 -13.34
CA GLN A 124 3.93 11.85 -12.91
C GLN A 124 4.01 12.28 -11.46
N THR A 125 3.80 13.58 -11.29
CA THR A 125 3.80 14.30 -10.04
C THR A 125 2.90 13.60 -9.02
N THR A 126 3.34 13.69 -7.77
CA THR A 126 2.67 13.32 -6.52
C THR A 126 1.33 14.06 -6.29
N GLU A 127 0.67 14.53 -7.36
CA GLU A 127 -0.59 15.29 -7.37
C GLU A 127 -1.84 14.42 -7.17
N LEU A 128 -1.69 13.11 -7.11
CA LEU A 128 -2.82 12.17 -7.00
C LEU A 128 -3.55 12.27 -5.66
N HIS A 129 -2.89 12.76 -4.61
CA HIS A 129 -3.51 12.87 -3.29
C HIS A 129 -4.45 14.08 -3.16
N ASN A 130 -4.29 15.11 -4.00
CA ASN A 130 -5.05 16.37 -3.91
C ASN A 130 -6.14 16.54 -4.96
N ARG A 131 -6.36 15.55 -5.84
CA ARG A 131 -7.57 15.54 -6.66
C ARG A 131 -8.70 14.94 -5.86
N GLY A 132 -9.81 15.67 -5.73
CA GLY A 132 -11.03 15.19 -5.09
C GLY A 132 -11.50 13.89 -5.75
N ARG A 133 -11.04 12.77 -5.21
CA ARG A 133 -11.41 11.44 -5.69
C ARG A 133 -12.78 11.07 -5.15
N LYS A 134 -13.61 10.50 -6.02
CA LYS A 134 -14.97 10.07 -5.69
C LYS A 134 -14.95 8.82 -4.81
N ALA A 135 -14.08 7.87 -5.13
CA ALA A 135 -14.07 6.56 -4.49
C ALA A 135 -13.34 6.55 -3.14
N HIS A 136 -13.95 5.90 -2.15
CA HIS A 136 -13.24 5.39 -0.98
C HIS A 136 -12.67 4.00 -1.29
N VAL A 137 -11.36 3.84 -1.12
CA VAL A 137 -10.58 2.65 -1.46
C VAL A 137 -10.16 1.90 -0.20
N LEU A 138 -10.70 0.70 -0.04
CA LEU A 138 -10.37 -0.23 1.04
C LEU A 138 -9.67 -1.45 0.45
N ALA A 139 -8.46 -1.72 0.91
CA ALA A 139 -7.76 -2.95 0.59
C ALA A 139 -7.78 -3.93 1.76
N LEU A 140 -7.94 -5.20 1.44
CA LEU A 140 -7.88 -6.29 2.39
C LEU A 140 -6.59 -7.08 2.14
N GLY A 141 -5.75 -7.13 3.17
CA GLY A 141 -4.52 -7.89 3.20
C GLY A 141 -4.59 -8.99 4.24
N SER A 142 -4.22 -10.20 3.87
CA SER A 142 -4.19 -11.32 4.79
C SER A 142 -2.86 -11.39 5.56
N ALA A 143 -2.93 -11.49 6.89
CA ALA A 143 -1.75 -11.73 7.72
C ALA A 143 -1.13 -13.12 7.45
N GLY A 144 -1.88 -14.07 6.87
CA GLY A 144 -1.36 -15.40 6.56
C GLY A 144 -2.23 -16.20 5.59
N SER A 145 -2.01 -17.50 5.51
CA SER A 145 -2.85 -18.38 4.69
C SER A 145 -4.21 -18.66 5.37
N ASN A 146 -5.25 -18.83 4.56
CA ASN A 146 -6.57 -19.31 4.99
C ASN A 146 -7.19 -18.48 6.15
N THR A 147 -7.12 -17.15 6.04
CA THR A 147 -7.79 -16.20 6.95
C THR A 147 -9.20 -15.85 6.49
N GLY A 148 -9.59 -16.27 5.28
CA GLY A 148 -10.85 -15.87 4.65
C GLY A 148 -10.84 -14.46 4.07
N CYS A 149 -9.67 -13.87 3.82
CA CYS A 149 -9.51 -12.53 3.23
C CYS A 149 -10.30 -12.35 1.92
N THR A 150 -10.13 -13.24 0.94
CA THR A 150 -10.86 -13.20 -0.33
C THR A 150 -12.37 -13.34 -0.14
N THR A 151 -12.82 -14.27 0.70
CA THR A 151 -14.23 -14.44 1.02
C THR A 151 -14.81 -13.17 1.64
N LEU A 152 -14.06 -12.53 2.54
CA LEU A 152 -14.46 -11.28 3.17
C LEU A 152 -14.52 -10.15 2.14
N ALA A 153 -13.50 -9.97 1.29
CA ALA A 153 -13.45 -8.94 0.26
C ALA A 153 -14.62 -9.07 -0.74
N LEU A 154 -14.84 -10.28 -1.24
CA LEU A 154 -15.92 -10.59 -2.17
C LEU A 154 -17.29 -10.24 -1.59
N ASN A 155 -17.58 -10.71 -0.38
CA ASN A 155 -18.87 -10.50 0.23
C ASN A 155 -19.05 -9.06 0.71
N LEU A 156 -17.99 -8.39 1.14
CA LEU A 156 -18.04 -6.98 1.50
C LEU A 156 -18.39 -6.11 0.28
N ALA A 157 -17.79 -6.38 -0.88
CA ALA A 157 -18.12 -5.68 -2.11
C ALA A 157 -19.58 -5.91 -2.53
N MET A 158 -20.08 -7.14 -2.36
CA MET A 158 -21.49 -7.44 -2.61
C MET A 158 -22.43 -6.67 -1.67
N GLU A 159 -22.16 -6.65 -0.36
CA GLU A 159 -22.97 -5.89 0.60
C GLU A 159 -22.96 -4.38 0.29
N LEU A 160 -21.82 -3.79 -0.08
CA LEU A 160 -21.76 -2.39 -0.51
C LEU A 160 -22.59 -2.11 -1.76
N SER A 161 -22.62 -3.05 -2.71
CA SER A 161 -23.47 -2.93 -3.91
C SER A 161 -24.97 -2.96 -3.59
N ILE A 162 -25.35 -3.70 -2.54
CA ILE A 162 -26.74 -3.77 -2.05
C ILE A 162 -27.14 -2.49 -1.31
N LEU A 163 -26.17 -1.82 -0.69
CA LEU A 163 -26.32 -0.46 -0.14
C LEU A 163 -26.27 0.62 -1.25
N GLU A 164 -26.53 0.23 -2.50
CA GLU A 164 -26.59 1.09 -3.69
C GLU A 164 -25.32 1.90 -3.94
N LYS A 165 -24.15 1.44 -3.46
CA LYS A 165 -22.86 2.05 -3.80
C LYS A 165 -22.30 1.41 -5.03
N SER A 166 -21.97 2.23 -6.03
CA SER A 166 -21.21 1.78 -7.19
C SER A 166 -19.86 1.24 -6.73
N THR A 167 -19.70 -0.07 -6.78
CA THR A 167 -18.59 -0.79 -6.15
C THR A 167 -17.76 -1.54 -7.19
N LEU A 168 -16.44 -1.36 -7.13
CA LEU A 168 -15.46 -2.14 -7.87
C LEU A 168 -14.73 -3.08 -6.92
N LEU A 169 -14.74 -4.39 -7.21
CA LEU A 169 -13.92 -5.39 -6.53
C LEU A 169 -12.73 -5.75 -7.43
N ILE A 170 -11.51 -5.54 -6.94
CA ILE A 170 -10.27 -5.83 -7.65
C ILE A 170 -9.62 -7.07 -7.04
N ASP A 171 -9.42 -8.12 -7.84
CA ASP A 171 -8.52 -9.22 -7.50
C ASP A 171 -7.07 -8.77 -7.73
N GLY A 172 -6.43 -8.38 -6.63
CA GLY A 172 -5.04 -7.97 -6.54
C GLY A 172 -4.10 -9.10 -6.11
N ASN A 173 -4.61 -10.32 -5.91
CA ASN A 173 -3.80 -11.45 -5.46
C ASN A 173 -3.13 -12.13 -6.65
N PHE A 174 -2.13 -11.46 -7.23
CA PHE A 174 -1.40 -11.92 -8.41
C PHE A 174 -0.88 -13.35 -8.37
N ARG A 175 -0.54 -13.85 -7.19
CA ARG A 175 0.05 -15.19 -7.02
C ARG A 175 -1.01 -16.29 -7.04
N ALA A 176 -2.24 -15.95 -6.67
CA ALA A 176 -3.36 -16.88 -6.55
C ALA A 176 -4.68 -16.13 -6.76
N PRO A 177 -4.95 -15.61 -7.97
CA PRO A 177 -6.22 -14.97 -8.28
C PRO A 177 -7.32 -16.02 -8.13
N SER A 178 -8.43 -15.62 -7.51
CA SER A 178 -9.47 -16.58 -7.11
C SER A 178 -10.89 -16.05 -7.18
N ILE A 179 -11.11 -14.73 -7.27
CA ILE A 179 -12.45 -14.15 -7.31
C ILE A 179 -13.24 -14.64 -8.52
N ALA A 180 -12.61 -14.66 -9.71
CA ALA A 180 -13.26 -15.15 -10.93
C ALA A 180 -13.69 -16.62 -10.80
N ALA A 181 -12.83 -17.46 -10.21
CA ALA A 181 -13.11 -18.88 -10.01
C ALA A 181 -14.24 -19.09 -8.99
N LEU A 182 -14.22 -18.33 -7.88
CA LEU A 182 -15.24 -18.37 -6.83
C LEU A 182 -16.62 -17.93 -7.31
N LEU A 183 -16.72 -17.12 -8.35
CA LEU A 183 -17.99 -16.66 -8.92
C LEU A 183 -18.35 -17.34 -10.25
N ALA A 184 -17.56 -18.31 -10.71
CA ALA A 184 -17.70 -18.94 -12.03
C ALA A 184 -17.64 -17.94 -13.21
N ILE A 185 -16.96 -16.81 -13.06
CA ILE A 185 -16.88 -15.76 -14.09
C ILE A 185 -15.73 -16.06 -15.03
N ARG A 186 -16.00 -15.91 -16.34
CA ARG A 186 -14.99 -15.99 -17.40
C ARG A 186 -14.73 -14.61 -17.97
N ASN A 187 -13.57 -14.39 -18.59
CA ASN A 187 -13.27 -13.15 -19.32
C ASN A 187 -13.52 -11.89 -18.47
N VAL A 188 -12.86 -11.79 -17.32
CA VAL A 188 -12.92 -10.59 -16.46
C VAL A 188 -12.34 -9.36 -17.19
N LYS A 189 -11.40 -9.60 -18.13
CA LYS A 189 -10.84 -8.57 -19.00
C LYS A 189 -11.94 -7.99 -19.91
N SER A 190 -12.15 -6.68 -19.81
CA SER A 190 -13.00 -5.88 -20.71
C SER A 190 -12.19 -4.70 -21.27
N GLU A 191 -12.69 -4.03 -22.31
CA GLU A 191 -12.08 -2.81 -22.83
C GLU A 191 -12.00 -1.69 -21.79
N ALA A 192 -12.96 -1.63 -20.86
CA ALA A 192 -12.99 -0.66 -19.76
C ALA A 192 -12.06 -1.03 -18.59
N GLY A 193 -11.46 -2.22 -18.59
CA GLY A 193 -10.60 -2.72 -17.51
C GLY A 193 -11.33 -3.42 -16.36
N TRP A 194 -12.67 -3.41 -16.33
CA TRP A 194 -13.52 -4.14 -15.38
C TRP A 194 -14.80 -4.66 -16.02
N ARG A 195 -15.41 -5.68 -15.41
CA ARG A 195 -16.66 -6.28 -15.86
C ARG A 195 -17.76 -6.07 -14.82
N THR A 196 -18.90 -5.53 -15.24
CA THR A 196 -20.10 -5.46 -14.41
C THR A 196 -20.75 -6.85 -14.28
N ILE A 197 -21.03 -7.26 -13.06
CA ILE A 197 -21.57 -8.59 -12.72
C ILE A 197 -22.89 -8.53 -11.93
N ALA A 198 -23.18 -7.37 -11.31
CA ALA A 198 -24.46 -7.05 -10.70
C ALA A 198 -24.71 -5.52 -10.84
N PRO A 199 -25.94 -5.00 -10.61
CA PRO A 199 -26.29 -3.61 -10.90
C PRO A 199 -25.32 -2.54 -10.37
N MET A 200 -24.76 -2.76 -9.18
CA MET A 200 -23.80 -1.85 -8.54
C MET A 200 -22.45 -2.53 -8.25
N LEU A 201 -22.17 -3.68 -8.88
CA LEU A 201 -20.94 -4.43 -8.66
C LEU A 201 -20.22 -4.71 -9.97
N SER A 202 -19.01 -4.17 -10.07
CA SER A 202 -18.05 -4.53 -11.11
C SER A 202 -16.87 -5.26 -10.49
N ILE A 203 -16.21 -6.10 -11.29
CA ILE A 203 -14.98 -6.80 -10.91
C ILE A 203 -13.85 -6.51 -11.88
N ALA A 204 -12.64 -6.44 -11.37
CA ALA A 204 -11.42 -6.42 -12.16
C ALA A 204 -10.44 -7.45 -11.62
N GLU A 205 -9.55 -7.93 -12.48
CA GLU A 205 -8.41 -8.76 -12.10
C GLU A 205 -7.17 -8.06 -12.63
N ILE A 206 -6.18 -7.81 -11.77
CA ILE A 206 -4.92 -7.25 -12.25
C ILE A 206 -4.02 -8.41 -12.68
N THR A 207 -3.75 -8.47 -13.98
CA THR A 207 -2.82 -9.44 -14.56
C THR A 207 -1.45 -8.83 -14.79
N GLN A 208 -0.44 -9.65 -15.11
CA GLN A 208 0.91 -9.19 -15.43
C GLN A 208 0.91 -8.11 -16.52
N ASP A 209 0.08 -8.29 -17.56
CA ASP A 209 -0.05 -7.36 -18.69
C ASP A 209 -0.54 -5.98 -18.27
N GLN A 210 -1.34 -5.90 -17.20
CA GLN A 210 -1.96 -4.67 -16.70
C GLN A 210 -1.16 -4.01 -15.57
N ALA A 211 -0.06 -4.62 -15.15
CA ALA A 211 0.65 -4.16 -13.98
C ALA A 211 1.37 -2.82 -14.19
N THR A 212 1.72 -2.51 -15.44
CA THR A 212 2.23 -1.19 -15.86
C THR A 212 1.13 -0.14 -16.02
N SER A 213 -0.14 -0.55 -16.09
CA SER A 213 -1.32 0.32 -16.20
C SER A 213 -2.13 0.41 -14.91
N VAL A 214 -1.64 -0.13 -13.78
CA VAL A 214 -2.33 -0.01 -12.47
C VAL A 214 -2.62 1.45 -12.14
N GLN A 215 -1.68 2.35 -12.42
CA GLN A 215 -1.85 3.77 -12.14
C GLN A 215 -3.06 4.36 -12.88
N SER A 216 -3.10 4.21 -14.22
CA SER A 216 -4.20 4.71 -15.04
C SER A 216 -5.52 3.99 -14.76
N LEU A 217 -5.48 2.69 -14.46
CA LEU A 217 -6.65 1.94 -14.04
C LEU A 217 -7.23 2.51 -12.74
N MET A 218 -6.39 2.74 -11.73
CA MET A 218 -6.84 3.26 -10.44
C MET A 218 -7.32 4.71 -10.55
N GLU A 219 -6.70 5.54 -11.38
CA GLU A 219 -7.19 6.89 -11.70
C GLU A 219 -8.61 6.84 -12.30
N ASN A 220 -8.83 5.98 -13.29
CA ASN A 220 -10.17 5.83 -13.89
C ASN A 220 -11.17 5.27 -12.89
N ALA A 221 -10.78 4.24 -12.13
CA ALA A 221 -11.65 3.59 -11.16
C ALA A 221 -12.05 4.56 -10.02
N THR A 222 -11.12 5.33 -9.48
CA THR A 222 -11.38 6.26 -8.37
C THR A 222 -12.27 7.44 -8.74
N ASN A 223 -12.39 7.76 -10.03
CA ASN A 223 -13.34 8.74 -10.54
C ASN A 223 -14.70 8.14 -10.91
N THR A 224 -14.76 6.82 -11.15
CA THR A 224 -15.98 6.14 -11.62
C THR A 224 -16.83 5.64 -10.45
N PHE A 225 -16.22 4.94 -9.50
CA PHE A 225 -16.90 4.21 -8.44
C PHE A 225 -17.04 5.02 -7.15
N ASP A 226 -18.00 4.67 -6.31
CA ASP A 226 -18.13 5.21 -4.95
C ASP A 226 -17.23 4.45 -3.97
N ARG A 227 -17.03 3.15 -4.23
CA ARG A 227 -16.26 2.24 -3.39
C ARG A 227 -15.37 1.35 -4.24
N ILE A 228 -14.13 1.15 -3.80
CA ILE A 228 -13.22 0.18 -4.39
C ILE A 228 -12.74 -0.75 -3.28
N ILE A 229 -12.97 -2.05 -3.47
CA ILE A 229 -12.48 -3.12 -2.60
C ILE A 229 -11.34 -3.83 -3.32
N ILE A 230 -10.18 -3.93 -2.69
CA ILE A 230 -9.01 -4.60 -3.28
C ILE A 230 -8.65 -5.82 -2.44
N ASP A 231 -8.70 -7.02 -3.02
CA ASP A 231 -8.14 -8.22 -2.39
C ASP A 231 -6.65 -8.32 -2.72
N LEU A 232 -5.77 -8.00 -1.76
CA LEU A 232 -4.31 -8.09 -1.94
C LEU A 232 -3.76 -9.51 -1.73
N GLY A 233 -4.59 -10.46 -1.28
CA GLY A 233 -4.14 -11.76 -0.83
C GLY A 233 -3.22 -11.65 0.41
N SER A 234 -2.21 -12.52 0.50
CA SER A 234 -1.26 -12.47 1.62
C SER A 234 -0.42 -11.19 1.56
N ILE A 235 -0.31 -10.44 2.67
CA ILE A 235 0.63 -9.33 2.83
C ILE A 235 1.88 -9.71 3.63
N SER A 236 2.13 -11.01 3.82
CA SER A 236 3.39 -11.49 4.40
C SER A 236 4.58 -10.97 3.57
N GLY A 237 5.53 -10.30 4.23
CA GLY A 237 6.66 -9.63 3.58
C GLY A 237 6.32 -8.25 2.99
N LEU A 238 5.41 -7.51 3.63
CA LEU A 238 4.94 -6.18 3.19
C LEU A 238 6.09 -5.19 2.98
N SER A 239 7.09 -5.16 3.88
CA SER A 239 8.28 -4.30 3.76
C SER A 239 9.00 -4.53 2.42
N ASN A 240 9.26 -5.80 2.09
CA ASN A 240 9.89 -6.17 0.83
C ASN A 240 9.04 -5.69 -0.35
N ARG A 241 7.72 -5.90 -0.32
CA ARG A 241 6.84 -5.46 -1.43
C ARG A 241 6.81 -3.95 -1.60
N LEU A 242 6.91 -3.19 -0.52
CA LEU A 242 6.92 -1.73 -0.58
C LEU A 242 8.25 -1.18 -1.09
N THR A 243 9.35 -1.92 -1.04
CA THR A 243 10.61 -1.52 -1.69
C THR A 243 10.85 -2.21 -3.03
N ASP A 244 10.06 -3.25 -3.35
CA ASP A 244 10.20 -4.07 -4.56
C ASP A 244 9.65 -3.33 -5.80
N ARG A 245 10.38 -3.47 -6.90
CA ARG A 245 10.06 -2.92 -8.22
C ARG A 245 9.24 -3.89 -9.09
N ARG A 246 9.03 -5.11 -8.62
CA ARG A 246 8.26 -6.11 -9.35
C ARG A 246 6.80 -5.70 -9.44
N TRP A 247 6.24 -5.92 -10.61
CA TRP A 247 4.85 -5.66 -10.98
C TRP A 247 3.82 -6.24 -9.98
N THR A 248 4.16 -7.37 -9.35
CA THR A 248 3.36 -8.04 -8.30
C THR A 248 3.19 -7.22 -7.02
N SER A 249 3.96 -6.15 -6.84
CA SER A 249 3.94 -5.28 -5.67
C SER A 249 3.29 -3.92 -5.96
N THR A 250 2.97 -3.62 -7.22
CA THR A 250 2.45 -2.31 -7.65
C THR A 250 1.14 -1.97 -6.97
N LEU A 251 0.19 -2.91 -6.88
CA LEU A 251 -1.12 -2.64 -6.30
C LEU A 251 -1.08 -2.55 -4.76
N THR A 252 -0.29 -3.40 -4.10
CA THR A 252 -0.03 -3.30 -2.65
C THR A 252 0.60 -1.96 -2.30
N THR A 253 1.55 -1.52 -3.12
CA THR A 253 2.21 -0.23 -3.01
C THR A 253 1.24 0.93 -3.18
N TRP A 254 0.52 0.94 -4.31
CA TRP A 254 -0.47 1.98 -4.61
C TRP A 254 -1.48 2.09 -3.46
N THR A 255 -1.92 0.93 -2.94
CA THR A 255 -2.79 0.88 -1.77
C THR A 255 -2.14 1.56 -0.57
N CYS A 256 -0.96 1.14 -0.14
CA CYS A 256 -0.36 1.66 1.10
C CYS A 256 -0.05 3.16 1.04
N ASP A 257 0.21 3.70 -0.15
CA ASP A 257 0.55 5.10 -0.38
C ASP A 257 -0.69 5.98 -0.67
N LEU A 258 -1.73 5.46 -1.35
CA LEU A 258 -2.86 6.24 -1.87
C LEU A 258 -4.25 5.74 -1.44
N GLY A 259 -4.37 4.50 -0.95
CA GLY A 259 -5.63 3.93 -0.45
C GLY A 259 -6.06 4.57 0.87
N ASP A 260 -7.37 4.61 1.13
CA ASP A 260 -7.93 5.18 2.36
C ASP A 260 -7.71 4.26 3.56
N GLU A 261 -7.92 2.96 3.39
CA GLU A 261 -7.84 1.97 4.47
C GLU A 261 -7.13 0.69 3.99
N LEU A 262 -6.18 0.20 4.80
CA LEU A 262 -5.60 -1.14 4.69
C LEU A 262 -6.11 -1.99 5.87
N MET A 263 -7.01 -2.92 5.57
CA MET A 263 -7.54 -3.88 6.52
C MET A 263 -6.70 -5.16 6.54
N VAL A 264 -6.11 -5.47 7.70
CA VAL A 264 -5.36 -6.71 7.92
C VAL A 264 -6.28 -7.78 8.51
N VAL A 265 -6.44 -8.89 7.78
CA VAL A 265 -7.28 -10.02 8.18
C VAL A 265 -6.42 -11.13 8.80
N ALA A 266 -6.75 -11.53 10.03
CA ALA A 266 -6.08 -12.58 10.78
C ALA A 266 -7.05 -13.71 11.17
N ARG A 267 -6.48 -14.84 11.61
CA ARG A 267 -7.24 -16.00 12.09
C ARG A 267 -6.79 -16.41 13.50
N PRO A 268 -7.68 -16.97 14.33
CA PRO A 268 -7.44 -17.24 15.74
C PRO A 268 -6.82 -18.62 15.97
N ASP A 269 -5.65 -18.87 15.39
CA ASP A 269 -4.85 -20.05 15.71
C ASP A 269 -3.39 -19.67 15.94
N LEU A 270 -2.60 -20.63 16.44
CA LEU A 270 -1.20 -20.40 16.82
C LEU A 270 -0.41 -19.76 15.67
N LEU A 271 -0.56 -20.31 14.45
CA LEU A 271 0.14 -19.83 13.27
C LEU A 271 -0.39 -18.48 12.78
N GLY A 272 -1.70 -18.24 12.90
CA GLY A 272 -2.35 -17.00 12.54
C GLY A 272 -1.88 -15.84 13.40
N PHE A 273 -1.79 -16.04 14.72
CA PHE A 273 -1.23 -15.04 15.64
C PHE A 273 0.25 -14.80 15.41
N HIS A 274 1.06 -15.85 15.24
CA HIS A 274 2.48 -15.68 14.94
C HIS A 274 2.72 -14.86 13.67
N ARG A 275 1.93 -15.11 12.61
CA ARG A 275 2.03 -14.33 11.37
C ARG A 275 1.49 -12.91 11.52
N LEU A 276 0.46 -12.70 12.33
CA LEU A 276 -0.03 -11.36 12.66
C LEU A 276 1.02 -10.56 13.43
N GLU A 277 1.74 -11.17 14.39
CA GLU A 277 2.86 -10.53 15.10
C GLU A 277 3.96 -10.11 14.10
N GLN A 278 4.32 -10.98 13.16
CA GLN A 278 5.27 -10.66 12.10
C GLN A 278 4.80 -9.48 11.22
N VAL A 279 3.54 -9.49 10.78
CA VAL A 279 2.97 -8.40 9.98
C VAL A 279 2.88 -7.10 10.79
N SER A 280 2.55 -7.19 12.08
CA SER A 280 2.47 -6.03 12.97
C SER A 280 3.84 -5.37 13.15
N ALA A 281 4.87 -6.16 13.43
CA ALA A 281 6.25 -5.66 13.50
C ALA A 281 6.70 -5.02 12.19
N LEU A 282 6.33 -5.59 11.03
CA LEU A 282 6.62 -4.99 9.73
C LEU A 282 5.91 -3.64 9.57
N ILE A 283 4.63 -3.55 9.95
CA ILE A 283 3.84 -2.32 9.87
C ILE A 283 4.44 -1.22 10.74
N GLU A 284 4.91 -1.53 11.96
CA GLU A 284 5.55 -0.54 12.85
C GLU A 284 6.79 0.10 12.22
N THR A 285 7.59 -0.69 11.50
CA THR A 285 8.82 -0.21 10.86
C THR A 285 8.60 0.36 9.46
N THR A 286 7.38 0.22 8.91
CA THR A 286 7.09 0.58 7.53
C THR A 286 6.12 1.74 7.48
N SER A 287 6.55 2.85 6.89
CA SER A 287 5.66 3.96 6.57
C SER A 287 4.52 3.49 5.66
N ILE A 288 3.28 3.61 6.14
CA ILE A 288 2.03 3.33 5.43
C ILE A 288 1.13 4.55 5.66
N ARG A 289 0.60 5.13 4.57
CA ARG A 289 -0.31 6.27 4.64
C ARG A 289 -1.74 5.87 4.89
N SER A 290 -2.17 4.76 4.30
CA SER A 290 -3.53 4.25 4.52
C SER A 290 -3.81 4.02 5.99
N ALA A 291 -5.02 4.39 6.42
CA ALA A 291 -5.47 4.07 7.76
C ALA A 291 -5.46 2.56 7.96
N LEU A 292 -4.99 2.10 9.12
CA LEU A 292 -4.92 0.68 9.41
C LEU A 292 -6.21 0.22 10.08
N SER A 293 -6.73 -0.93 9.68
CA SER A 293 -7.75 -1.64 10.44
C SER A 293 -7.44 -3.12 10.54
N PHE A 294 -8.01 -3.78 11.53
CA PHE A 294 -7.76 -5.20 11.77
C PHE A 294 -9.06 -5.97 11.92
N THR A 295 -9.11 -7.16 11.31
CA THR A 295 -10.24 -8.08 11.43
C THR A 295 -9.77 -9.46 11.87
N LEU A 296 -10.21 -9.91 13.05
CA LEU A 296 -10.08 -11.31 13.46
C LEU A 296 -11.24 -12.09 12.86
N ASN A 297 -10.96 -12.88 11.83
CA ASN A 297 -11.97 -13.73 11.21
C ASN A 297 -11.96 -15.14 11.80
N MET A 298 -13.07 -15.86 11.70
CA MET A 298 -13.21 -17.25 12.15
C MET A 298 -13.08 -17.48 13.65
N ARG A 299 -13.43 -16.48 14.48
CA ARG A 299 -13.44 -16.59 15.95
C ARG A 299 -14.30 -17.76 16.40
N SER A 300 -13.78 -18.55 17.34
CA SER A 300 -14.51 -19.61 18.03
C SER A 300 -15.63 -19.03 18.91
N ALA A 301 -16.58 -19.89 19.29
CA ALA A 301 -17.60 -19.54 20.27
C ALA A 301 -17.10 -19.74 21.72
N GLY A 302 -17.80 -19.13 22.68
CA GLY A 302 -17.56 -19.33 24.11
C GLY A 302 -16.22 -18.78 24.61
N ARG A 303 -15.73 -19.35 25.72
CA ARG A 303 -14.50 -18.91 26.41
C ARG A 303 -13.27 -18.89 25.51
N LYS A 304 -13.10 -19.92 24.68
CA LYS A 304 -12.00 -19.99 23.71
C LYS A 304 -12.00 -18.77 22.78
N GLY A 305 -13.16 -18.39 22.27
CA GLY A 305 -13.29 -17.20 21.41
C GLY A 305 -12.88 -15.90 22.12
N ALA A 306 -13.22 -15.76 23.41
CA ALA A 306 -12.80 -14.60 24.20
C ALA A 306 -11.28 -14.54 24.40
N GLU A 307 -10.63 -15.69 24.62
CA GLU A 307 -9.17 -15.79 24.73
C GLU A 307 -8.47 -15.47 23.40
N GLU A 308 -9.02 -15.97 22.28
CA GLU A 308 -8.55 -15.63 20.92
C GLU A 308 -8.65 -14.12 20.65
N GLU A 309 -9.78 -13.51 21.02
CA GLU A 309 -10.03 -12.08 20.85
C GLU A 309 -9.10 -11.22 21.73
N ALA A 310 -8.89 -11.59 22.98
CA ALA A 310 -7.96 -10.90 23.87
C ALA A 310 -6.53 -10.91 23.30
N LYS A 311 -6.06 -12.05 22.78
CA LYS A 311 -4.73 -12.15 22.15
C LYS A 311 -4.64 -11.32 20.86
N PHE A 312 -5.69 -11.29 20.06
CA PHE A 312 -5.75 -10.44 18.88
C PHE A 312 -5.64 -8.95 19.23
N LEU A 313 -6.37 -8.51 20.25
CA LEU A 313 -6.35 -7.13 20.71
C LEU A 313 -4.99 -6.72 21.27
N SER A 314 -4.29 -7.60 22.00
CA SER A 314 -2.94 -7.30 22.51
C SER A 314 -1.91 -7.05 21.41
N ILE A 315 -2.09 -7.65 20.23
CA ILE A 315 -1.18 -7.47 19.08
C ILE A 315 -1.54 -6.21 18.29
N THR A 316 -2.83 -5.92 18.11
CA THR A 316 -3.31 -4.90 17.16
C THR A 316 -3.50 -3.52 17.77
N THR A 317 -3.90 -3.43 19.04
CA THR A 317 -4.14 -2.14 19.73
C THR A 317 -2.92 -1.21 19.75
N PRO A 318 -1.66 -1.69 19.95
CA PRO A 318 -0.48 -0.84 19.92
C PRO A 318 -0.29 -0.07 18.61
N LEU A 319 -0.80 -0.59 17.50
CA LEU A 319 -0.73 0.03 16.16
C LEU A 319 -1.75 1.16 15.96
N ARG A 320 -2.59 1.43 16.97
CA ARG A 320 -3.63 2.47 16.96
C ARG A 320 -4.51 2.44 15.69
N PRO A 321 -5.10 1.29 15.35
CA PRO A 321 -5.90 1.17 14.14
C PRO A 321 -7.16 2.03 14.20
N LEU A 322 -7.61 2.47 13.02
CA LEU A 322 -8.88 3.16 12.83
C LEU A 322 -10.05 2.31 13.37
N ARG A 323 -10.01 1.00 13.10
CA ARG A 323 -11.06 0.05 13.51
C ARG A 323 -10.48 -1.32 13.81
N VAL A 324 -11.08 -2.00 14.79
CA VAL A 324 -10.80 -3.41 15.10
C VAL A 324 -12.10 -4.18 15.10
N ARG A 325 -12.14 -5.29 14.36
CA ARG A 325 -13.33 -6.07 14.10
C ARG A 325 -13.10 -7.54 14.40
N VAL A 326 -14.18 -8.23 14.74
CA VAL A 326 -14.16 -9.63 15.12
C VAL A 326 -15.36 -10.32 14.49
N ILE A 327 -15.10 -11.38 13.73
CA ILE A 327 -16.11 -12.12 12.98
C ILE A 327 -16.09 -13.58 13.44
N ALA A 328 -17.27 -14.09 13.82
CA ALA A 328 -17.44 -15.47 14.23
C ALA A 328 -17.31 -16.43 13.03
N ARG A 329 -16.83 -17.65 13.30
CA ARG A 329 -16.74 -18.69 12.28
C ARG A 329 -18.13 -19.14 11.81
N ASP A 330 -18.31 -19.20 10.50
CA ASP A 330 -19.48 -19.81 9.84
C ASP A 330 -19.03 -20.68 8.65
N SER A 331 -18.40 -21.82 8.94
CA SER A 331 -17.87 -22.72 7.91
C SER A 331 -18.95 -23.26 6.99
N ARG A 332 -20.17 -23.45 7.50
CA ARG A 332 -21.29 -23.98 6.70
C ARG A 332 -21.71 -23.00 5.61
N ALA A 333 -21.89 -21.71 5.95
CA ALA A 333 -22.27 -20.71 4.95
C ALA A 333 -21.16 -20.51 3.91
N VAL A 334 -19.90 -20.50 4.32
CA VAL A 334 -18.75 -20.37 3.42
C VAL A 334 -18.66 -21.56 2.45
N SER A 335 -18.69 -22.80 2.96
CA SER A 335 -18.63 -23.98 2.09
C SER A 335 -19.81 -24.06 1.12
N LEU A 336 -20.99 -23.61 1.54
CA LEU A 336 -22.15 -23.53 0.65
C LEU A 336 -21.92 -22.52 -0.48
N ALA A 337 -21.48 -21.30 -0.15
CA ALA A 337 -21.16 -20.24 -1.09
C ALA A 337 -20.10 -20.69 -2.12
N GLU A 338 -19.01 -21.30 -1.66
CA GLU A 338 -17.95 -21.86 -2.51
C GLU A 338 -18.47 -22.96 -3.43
N SER A 339 -19.28 -23.89 -2.91
CA SER A 339 -19.83 -24.99 -3.70
C SER A 339 -20.78 -24.53 -4.80
N GLN A 340 -21.53 -23.46 -4.53
CA GLN A 340 -22.48 -22.86 -5.48
C GLN A 340 -21.86 -21.76 -6.35
N LYS A 341 -20.59 -21.43 -6.11
CA LYS A 341 -19.85 -20.37 -6.80
C LYS A 341 -20.57 -19.01 -6.75
N SER A 342 -20.99 -18.63 -5.55
CA SER A 342 -21.92 -17.53 -5.30
C SER A 342 -21.58 -16.81 -4.00
N THR A 343 -22.16 -15.63 -3.77
CA THR A 343 -21.95 -14.84 -2.56
C THR A 343 -22.80 -15.34 -1.39
N LEU A 344 -22.44 -14.96 -0.16
CA LEU A 344 -23.13 -15.37 1.07
C LEU A 344 -24.59 -14.93 1.08
N ILE A 345 -24.90 -13.74 0.54
CA ILE A 345 -26.27 -13.25 0.50
C ILE A 345 -27.15 -14.08 -0.44
N GLU A 346 -26.59 -14.53 -1.56
CA GLU A 346 -27.31 -15.35 -2.54
C GLU A 346 -27.60 -16.75 -2.02
N VAL A 347 -26.70 -17.33 -1.21
CA VAL A 347 -26.87 -18.71 -0.71
C VAL A 347 -27.50 -18.80 0.68
N ASN A 348 -27.33 -17.77 1.53
CA ASN A 348 -27.83 -17.74 2.90
C ASN A 348 -27.90 -16.31 3.47
N ASP A 349 -28.95 -15.60 3.10
CA ASP A 349 -29.30 -14.25 3.57
C ASP A 349 -29.32 -14.07 5.10
N ARG A 350 -29.59 -15.15 5.84
CA ARG A 350 -29.71 -15.19 7.31
C ARG A 350 -28.40 -15.54 8.02
N SER A 351 -27.34 -15.88 7.30
CA SER A 351 -26.03 -16.22 7.89
C SER A 351 -25.54 -15.13 8.85
N ASN A 352 -25.00 -15.57 9.99
CA ASN A 352 -24.40 -14.65 10.96
C ASN A 352 -23.12 -14.01 10.41
N LEU A 353 -22.36 -14.74 9.59
CA LEU A 353 -21.21 -14.19 8.88
C LEU A 353 -21.64 -13.10 7.89
N ARG A 354 -22.67 -13.36 7.08
CA ARG A 354 -23.23 -12.36 6.15
C ARG A 354 -23.66 -11.08 6.89
N LYS A 355 -24.41 -11.23 8.00
CA LYS A 355 -24.83 -10.08 8.83
C LYS A 355 -23.66 -9.31 9.43
N ALA A 356 -22.60 -10.00 9.86
CA ALA A 356 -21.39 -9.35 10.34
C ALA A 356 -20.71 -8.54 9.23
N ILE A 357 -20.62 -9.09 8.01
CA ILE A 357 -20.06 -8.39 6.85
C ILE A 357 -20.94 -7.20 6.43
N ALA A 358 -22.27 -7.35 6.45
CA ALA A 358 -23.20 -6.27 6.16
C ALA A 358 -23.04 -5.10 7.15
N LYS A 359 -22.82 -5.39 8.44
CA LYS A 359 -22.50 -4.36 9.44
C LYS A 359 -21.21 -3.61 9.10
N ILE A 360 -20.17 -4.32 8.67
CA ILE A 360 -18.90 -3.72 8.23
C ILE A 360 -19.13 -2.83 7.00
N ALA A 361 -19.95 -3.27 6.05
CA ALA A 361 -20.30 -2.47 4.87
C ALA A 361 -20.99 -1.16 5.27
N SER A 362 -21.95 -1.19 6.18
CA SER A 362 -22.62 0.02 6.69
C SER A 362 -21.66 0.98 7.41
N GLU A 363 -20.66 0.47 8.14
CA GLU A 363 -19.61 1.30 8.77
C GLU A 363 -18.65 1.97 7.77
N ILE A 364 -18.48 1.37 6.58
CA ILE A 364 -17.65 1.91 5.49
C ILE A 364 -18.49 2.84 4.60
N GLU A 365 -19.81 2.67 4.60
CA GLU A 365 -20.74 3.55 3.92
C GLU A 365 -20.80 4.93 4.58
N SER A 366 -20.95 4.95 5.91
CA SER A 366 -20.99 6.13 6.78
C SER A 366 -19.67 6.89 6.81
#